data_AF-A0A3N0IAX7-F1
#
_entry.id   AF-A0A3N0IAX7-F1
#
_cell.length_a   1.000
_cell.length_b   1.000
_cell.length_c   1.000
_cell.angle_alpha   90.00
_cell.angle_beta   90.00
_cell.angle_gamma   90.00
#
_symmetry.space_group_name_H-M   'P 1'
#
loop_
_entity.id
_entity.type
_entity.pdbx_description
1 polymer ?
#
loop_
_entity_poly.entity_id
_entity_poly.type
_entity_poly.pdbx_seq_one_letter_code
_entity_poly.pdbx_strand_id
1 'polypeptide(L)'
;MKISKTRVGIAVVTVVLAVGCVAGAGCAAQQPEPSNAVAGTETTPKLMPAQHQKYVDRTAYKCYRCHGASVQGNPTAKNAVAMPNGHYVNNDPSTFELDPIRNECRSCHSVDPNKKLGDDATYEEAEVETGQEGLDD
;
A
#
# COMPACT_ATOMS: atom_id res chain seq x y z
N MET A 1 -39.05 68.49 1.00
CA MET A 1 -39.09 68.00 2.40
C MET A 1 -37.75 67.32 2.72
N LYS A 2 -37.24 67.55 3.94
CA LYS A 2 -36.02 66.99 4.53
C LYS A 2 -36.10 65.47 4.71
N ILE A 3 -34.94 64.79 4.79
CA ILE A 3 -34.48 63.81 5.81
C ILE A 3 -33.09 63.35 5.32
N SER A 4 -31.98 63.85 5.88
CA SER A 4 -31.27 63.47 7.11
C SER A 4 -30.20 62.38 6.89
N LYS A 5 -28.96 62.73 7.27
CA LYS A 5 -27.74 61.90 7.25
C LYS A 5 -27.83 60.81 8.33
N THR A 6 -27.55 59.56 7.96
CA THR A 6 -27.19 58.50 8.93
C THR A 6 -26.02 57.68 8.41
N ARG A 7 -25.21 57.26 9.38
CA ARG A 7 -23.80 56.87 9.33
C ARG A 7 -23.55 55.46 8.78
N VAL A 8 -22.37 55.34 8.15
CA VAL A 8 -21.32 54.33 8.40
C VAL A 8 -21.75 52.86 8.53
N GLY A 9 -21.24 52.04 7.61
CA GLY A 9 -21.16 50.59 7.80
C GLY A 9 -20.88 49.81 6.51
N ILE A 10 -19.89 50.22 5.70
CA ILE A 10 -19.45 49.39 4.56
C ILE A 10 -18.47 48.35 5.10
N ALA A 11 -18.97 47.14 5.39
CA ALA A 11 -18.13 45.97 5.56
C ALA A 11 -17.76 45.44 4.17
N VAL A 12 -16.63 45.92 3.62
CA VAL A 12 -16.01 45.31 2.44
C VAL A 12 -15.33 44.03 2.91
N VAL A 13 -15.88 42.88 2.54
CA VAL A 13 -15.19 41.59 2.65
C VAL A 13 -14.06 41.60 1.63
N THR A 14 -12.84 41.91 2.07
CA THR A 14 -11.63 41.73 1.26
C THR A 14 -11.35 40.24 1.13
N VAL A 15 -11.80 39.66 0.02
CA VAL A 15 -11.28 38.40 -0.50
C VAL A 15 -9.84 38.67 -0.96
N VAL A 16 -8.87 38.31 -0.13
CA VAL A 16 -7.46 38.31 -0.54
C VAL A 16 -7.24 37.05 -1.38
N LEU A 17 -7.52 37.13 -2.68
CA LEU A 17 -6.90 36.25 -3.66
C LEU A 17 -5.44 36.70 -3.82
N ALA A 18 -4.54 36.18 -2.98
CA ALA A 18 -3.12 36.26 -3.26
C ALA A 18 -2.75 35.12 -4.19
N VAL A 19 -2.65 35.46 -5.48
CA VAL A 19 -1.95 34.67 -6.50
C VAL A 19 -0.51 34.53 -6.04
N GLY A 20 -0.11 33.31 -5.68
CA GLY A 20 1.26 32.93 -5.38
C GLY A 20 1.75 31.88 -6.37
N CYS A 21 1.89 32.26 -7.64
CA CYS A 21 2.77 31.53 -8.55
C CYS A 21 4.22 31.83 -8.13
N VAL A 22 4.82 30.94 -7.35
CA VAL A 22 6.27 30.82 -7.22
C VAL A 22 6.63 29.38 -7.56
N ALA A 23 7.08 29.19 -8.80
CA ALA A 23 7.90 28.06 -9.16
C ALA A 23 9.20 28.16 -8.36
N GLY A 24 9.47 27.15 -7.53
CA GLY A 24 10.68 27.06 -6.73
C GLY A 24 10.65 25.79 -5.89
N ALA A 25 11.67 24.95 -6.08
CA ALA A 25 11.83 23.63 -5.51
C ALA A 25 11.57 23.55 -3.99
N GLY A 26 10.89 22.48 -3.58
CA GLY A 26 10.75 22.10 -2.18
C GLY A 26 9.53 21.21 -1.98
N CYS A 27 9.71 19.91 -2.17
CA CYS A 27 8.80 18.90 -1.62
C CYS A 27 8.79 19.05 -0.09
N ALA A 28 7.98 19.96 0.44
CA ALA A 28 7.54 19.88 1.81
C ALA A 28 6.60 18.67 1.85
N ALA A 29 7.15 17.53 2.25
CA ALA A 29 6.39 16.34 2.56
C ALA A 29 5.34 16.72 3.59
N GLN A 30 4.10 16.90 3.13
CA GLN A 30 2.95 16.85 4.01
C GLN A 30 2.93 15.40 4.50
N GLN A 31 3.48 15.16 5.70
CA GLN A 31 3.39 13.84 6.32
C GLN A 31 1.90 13.48 6.37
N PRO A 32 1.48 12.35 5.77
CA PRO A 32 0.10 11.90 5.91
C PRO A 32 -0.19 11.73 7.40
N GLU A 33 -1.29 12.31 7.87
CA GLU A 33 -1.85 11.99 9.19
C GLU A 33 -2.00 10.46 9.32
N PRO A 34 -1.72 9.87 10.50
CA PRO A 34 -1.85 8.43 10.67
C PRO A 34 -3.29 7.99 10.39
N SER A 35 -3.47 7.22 9.32
CA SER A 35 -4.77 6.68 8.95
C SER A 35 -5.22 5.62 9.95
N ASN A 36 -6.46 5.70 10.43
CA ASN A 36 -7.10 4.62 11.19
C ASN A 36 -7.51 3.43 10.30
N ALA A 37 -7.13 3.43 9.02
CA ALA A 37 -7.42 2.33 8.11
C ALA A 37 -6.70 1.05 8.54
N VAL A 38 -7.44 -0.05 8.58
CA VAL A 38 -6.88 -1.37 8.87
C VAL A 38 -6.06 -1.83 7.66
N ALA A 39 -4.76 -2.05 7.84
CA ALA A 39 -3.88 -2.57 6.79
C ALA A 39 -4.19 -4.05 6.47
N GLY A 40 -3.95 -4.45 5.23
CA GLY A 40 -4.20 -5.82 4.75
C GLY A 40 -5.61 -6.07 4.22
N THR A 41 -6.34 -5.02 3.86
CA THR A 41 -7.65 -5.11 3.20
C THR A 41 -7.52 -4.86 1.70
N GLU A 42 -8.55 -5.18 0.91
CA GLU A 42 -8.58 -4.92 -0.54
C GLU A 42 -8.25 -3.46 -0.90
N THR A 43 -8.68 -2.52 -0.06
CA THR A 43 -8.52 -1.07 -0.29
C THR A 43 -7.38 -0.47 0.53
N THR A 44 -6.71 -1.24 1.37
CA THR A 44 -5.59 -0.78 2.19
C THR A 44 -4.51 -1.86 2.21
N PRO A 45 -3.67 -1.90 1.16
CA PRO A 45 -2.57 -2.86 1.06
C PRO A 45 -1.63 -2.76 2.26
N LYS A 46 -1.17 -3.92 2.75
CA LYS A 46 -0.15 -3.97 3.81
C LYS A 46 1.24 -3.85 3.18
N LEU A 47 2.10 -2.98 3.71
CA LEU A 47 3.49 -2.93 3.29
C LEU A 47 4.21 -4.25 3.63
N MET A 48 5.13 -4.66 2.75
CA MET A 48 5.96 -5.83 3.00
C MET A 48 6.96 -5.55 4.13
N PRO A 49 7.20 -6.50 5.02
CA PRO A 49 8.32 -6.44 5.96
C PRO A 49 9.69 -6.21 5.28
N ALA A 50 10.64 -5.60 5.99
CA ALA A 50 11.96 -5.17 5.49
C ALA A 50 12.76 -6.29 4.80
N GLN A 51 12.67 -7.50 5.33
CA GLN A 51 13.32 -8.71 4.83
C GLN A 51 12.83 -9.17 3.46
N HIS A 52 11.67 -8.69 2.98
CA HIS A 52 11.27 -8.93 1.59
C HIS A 52 12.07 -8.10 0.58
N GLN A 53 13.01 -7.25 1.02
CA GLN A 53 13.87 -6.49 0.13
C GLN A 53 14.58 -7.37 -0.91
N LYS A 54 14.91 -8.63 -0.58
CA LYS A 54 15.52 -9.58 -1.53
C LYS A 54 14.58 -10.08 -2.64
N TYR A 55 13.26 -9.94 -2.47
CA TYR A 55 12.27 -10.41 -3.44
C TYR A 55 11.72 -9.32 -4.34
N VAL A 56 12.14 -8.06 -4.14
CA VAL A 56 11.50 -6.94 -4.83
C VAL A 56 11.59 -7.10 -6.35
N ASP A 57 12.71 -7.56 -6.89
CA ASP A 57 12.85 -7.68 -8.34
C ASP A 57 12.38 -9.04 -8.89
N ARG A 58 11.64 -9.82 -8.10
CA ARG A 58 11.08 -11.12 -8.49
C ARG A 58 9.68 -10.99 -9.09
N THR A 59 9.31 -11.95 -9.92
CA THR A 59 7.97 -12.05 -10.49
C THR A 59 6.92 -12.35 -9.41
N ALA A 60 5.65 -12.00 -9.67
CA ALA A 60 4.54 -12.33 -8.78
C ALA A 60 4.44 -13.83 -8.46
N TYR A 61 4.92 -14.71 -9.35
CA TYR A 61 4.96 -16.15 -9.11
C TYR A 61 5.73 -16.53 -7.84
N LYS A 62 6.86 -15.87 -7.54
CA LYS A 62 7.63 -16.18 -6.31
C LYS A 62 6.90 -15.72 -5.05
N CYS A 63 6.22 -14.57 -5.10
CA CYS A 63 5.34 -14.11 -4.01
C CYS A 63 4.16 -15.07 -3.81
N TYR A 64 3.56 -15.53 -4.91
CA TYR A 64 2.41 -16.42 -4.93
C TYR A 64 2.71 -17.77 -4.29
N ARG A 65 3.93 -18.31 -4.45
CA ARG A 65 4.28 -19.61 -3.86
C ARG A 65 4.19 -19.66 -2.33
N CYS A 66 4.29 -18.53 -1.64
CA CYS A 66 4.06 -18.45 -0.20
C CYS A 66 2.64 -17.95 0.14
N HIS A 67 2.20 -16.87 -0.50
CA HIS A 67 0.96 -16.16 -0.14
C HIS A 67 -0.29 -16.66 -0.87
N GLY A 68 -0.10 -17.38 -1.96
CA GLY A 68 -1.13 -17.91 -2.84
C GLY A 68 -1.89 -19.09 -2.27
N ALA A 69 -2.98 -19.42 -2.97
CA ALA A 69 -3.77 -20.61 -2.71
C ALA A 69 -3.33 -21.72 -3.66
N SER A 70 -3.35 -22.95 -3.19
CA SER A 70 -3.12 -24.12 -4.02
C SER A 70 -3.92 -25.31 -3.48
N VAL A 71 -3.80 -26.44 -4.15
CA VAL A 71 -4.31 -27.72 -3.63
C VAL A 71 -3.68 -28.12 -2.29
N GLN A 72 -2.53 -27.53 -1.91
CA GLN A 72 -1.85 -27.79 -0.64
C GLN A 72 -2.36 -26.91 0.51
N GLY A 73 -3.02 -25.78 0.22
CA GLY A 73 -3.54 -24.88 1.24
C GLY A 73 -3.68 -23.43 0.78
N ASN A 74 -4.25 -22.60 1.65
CA ASN A 74 -4.31 -21.15 1.49
C ASN A 74 -4.09 -20.48 2.86
N PRO A 75 -2.94 -19.83 3.11
CA PRO A 75 -1.81 -19.68 2.20
C PRO A 75 -1.04 -21.00 2.02
N THR A 76 -0.13 -21.01 1.04
CA THR A 76 0.70 -22.19 0.73
C THR A 76 1.83 -22.40 1.77
N ALA A 77 2.28 -21.35 2.45
CA ALA A 77 3.25 -21.43 3.55
C ALA A 77 2.60 -21.08 4.91
N LYS A 78 2.95 -21.81 5.97
CA LYS A 78 2.31 -21.70 7.30
C LYS A 78 2.40 -20.30 7.94
N ASN A 79 3.51 -19.60 7.72
CA ASN A 79 3.76 -18.28 8.31
C ASN A 79 3.45 -17.13 7.33
N ALA A 80 2.96 -17.44 6.12
CA ALA A 80 2.49 -16.42 5.20
C ALA A 80 1.10 -15.93 5.57
N VAL A 81 0.76 -14.73 5.09
CA VAL A 81 -0.60 -14.19 5.18
C VAL A 81 -1.30 -14.52 3.86
N ALA A 82 -2.47 -15.17 3.94
CA ALA A 82 -3.31 -15.44 2.77
C ALA A 82 -3.72 -14.13 2.09
N MET A 83 -3.71 -14.13 0.76
CA MET A 83 -4.21 -12.98 0.02
C MET A 83 -5.73 -12.88 0.16
N PRO A 84 -6.28 -11.65 0.27
CA PRO A 84 -7.71 -11.42 0.18
C PRO A 84 -8.31 -11.97 -1.13
N ASN A 85 -9.57 -12.38 -1.08
CA ASN A 85 -10.27 -13.01 -2.21
C ASN A 85 -10.14 -12.25 -3.52
N GLY A 86 -10.15 -10.91 -3.49
CA GLY A 86 -10.02 -10.10 -4.68
C GLY A 86 -8.74 -10.38 -5.46
N HIS A 87 -7.69 -10.92 -4.84
CA HIS A 87 -6.43 -11.22 -5.53
C HIS A 87 -6.55 -12.34 -6.57
N TYR A 88 -7.63 -13.09 -6.56
CA TYR A 88 -7.83 -14.25 -7.41
C TYR A 88 -8.85 -13.97 -8.52
N VAL A 89 -8.76 -14.74 -9.59
CA VAL A 89 -9.77 -14.75 -10.66
C VAL A 89 -11.16 -14.96 -10.05
N ASN A 90 -12.12 -14.15 -10.48
CA ASN A 90 -13.51 -14.15 -9.99
C ASN A 90 -13.66 -13.90 -8.48
N ASN A 91 -12.65 -13.35 -7.82
CA ASN A 91 -12.57 -13.20 -6.36
C ASN A 91 -12.63 -14.54 -5.60
N ASP A 92 -12.12 -15.62 -6.20
CA ASP A 92 -12.21 -16.98 -5.64
C ASP A 92 -10.84 -17.65 -5.55
N PRO A 93 -10.31 -17.87 -4.32
CA PRO A 93 -9.02 -18.54 -4.12
C PRO A 93 -9.01 -20.01 -4.57
N SER A 94 -10.17 -20.65 -4.76
CA SER A 94 -10.25 -22.03 -5.27
C SER A 94 -9.87 -22.15 -6.75
N THR A 95 -9.80 -21.02 -7.47
CA THR A 95 -9.26 -20.98 -8.84
C THR A 95 -7.76 -21.21 -8.89
N PHE A 96 -7.05 -20.94 -7.79
CA PHE A 96 -5.58 -20.93 -7.71
C PHE A 96 -4.89 -20.01 -8.73
N GLU A 97 -5.64 -19.09 -9.33
CA GLU A 97 -5.15 -18.17 -10.34
C GLU A 97 -5.26 -16.73 -9.81
N LEU A 98 -4.17 -15.97 -9.95
CA LEU A 98 -4.20 -14.54 -9.67
C LEU A 98 -5.04 -13.82 -10.72
N ASP A 99 -5.78 -12.81 -10.27
CA ASP A 99 -6.35 -11.83 -11.20
C ASP A 99 -5.20 -11.17 -11.99
N PRO A 100 -5.23 -11.20 -13.34
CA PRO A 100 -4.16 -10.63 -14.17
C PRO A 100 -3.81 -9.17 -13.85
N ILE A 101 -4.77 -8.38 -13.34
CA ILE A 101 -4.52 -6.97 -12.98
C ILE A 101 -3.67 -6.82 -11.71
N ARG A 102 -3.51 -7.89 -10.93
CA ARG A 102 -2.80 -7.92 -9.63
C ARG A 102 -1.45 -8.65 -9.68
N ASN A 103 -0.93 -8.91 -10.89
CA ASN A 103 0.38 -9.54 -11.11
C ASN A 103 1.58 -8.64 -10.77
N GLU A 104 1.37 -7.35 -10.46
CA GLU A 104 2.42 -6.43 -10.06
C GLU A 104 2.32 -6.12 -8.57
N CYS A 105 2.60 -7.11 -7.71
CA CYS A 105 2.36 -7.03 -6.26
C CYS A 105 2.94 -5.76 -5.62
N ARG A 106 4.13 -5.35 -6.07
CA ARG A 106 4.88 -4.19 -5.54
C ARG A 106 4.26 -2.84 -5.82
N SER A 107 3.39 -2.75 -6.83
CA SER A 107 2.67 -1.50 -7.12
C SER A 107 1.84 -1.03 -5.92
N CYS A 108 1.41 -1.99 -5.08
CA CYS A 108 0.62 -1.77 -3.87
C CYS A 108 1.36 -2.19 -2.59
N HIS A 109 2.19 -3.23 -2.65
CA HIS A 109 2.91 -3.81 -1.51
C HIS A 109 4.41 -3.51 -1.60
N SER A 110 4.81 -2.26 -1.37
CA SER A 110 6.24 -1.94 -1.25
C SER A 110 6.82 -2.43 0.07
N VAL A 111 8.14 -2.58 0.14
CA VAL A 111 8.83 -2.82 1.42
C VAL A 111 8.65 -1.59 2.32
N ASP A 112 8.28 -1.82 3.58
CA ASP A 112 8.11 -0.76 4.56
C ASP A 112 9.45 -0.05 4.81
N PRO A 113 9.60 1.22 4.39
CA PRO A 113 10.87 1.93 4.51
C PRO A 113 11.22 2.26 5.97
N ASN A 114 10.29 2.08 6.91
CA ASN A 114 10.48 2.37 8.32
C ASN A 114 10.89 1.15 9.15
N LYS A 115 10.89 -0.06 8.57
CA LYS A 115 11.32 -1.29 9.25
C LYS A 115 12.74 -1.69 8.85
N LYS A 116 13.45 -2.34 9.76
CA LYS A 116 14.83 -2.79 9.55
C LYS A 116 14.91 -4.31 9.50
N LEU A 117 15.89 -4.81 8.76
CA LEU A 117 16.26 -6.23 8.76
C LEU A 117 16.60 -6.67 10.18
N GLY A 118 15.91 -7.71 10.68
CA GLY A 118 16.18 -8.30 12.00
C GLY A 118 14.99 -8.31 12.97
N ASP A 119 13.86 -7.69 12.62
CA ASP A 119 12.67 -7.64 13.50
C ASP A 119 11.81 -8.93 13.45
N ASP A 120 12.10 -9.87 12.53
CA ASP A 120 11.27 -11.05 12.23
C ASP A 120 12.05 -12.17 11.50
N ALA A 121 12.47 -13.19 12.26
CA ALA A 121 13.41 -14.25 11.86
C ALA A 121 12.78 -15.50 11.19
N THR A 122 11.57 -15.44 10.62
CA THR A 122 10.78 -16.63 10.24
C THR A 122 10.84 -17.04 8.76
N TYR A 123 11.84 -16.57 8.00
CA TYR A 123 11.79 -16.62 6.52
C TYR A 123 12.34 -17.90 5.87
N GLU A 124 13.44 -18.44 6.40
CA GLU A 124 14.09 -19.61 5.78
C GLU A 124 13.14 -20.82 5.75
N GLU A 125 12.33 -21.00 6.80
CA GLU A 125 11.35 -22.09 6.89
C GLU A 125 10.27 -22.02 5.78
N ALA A 126 9.82 -20.82 5.39
CA ALA A 126 8.81 -20.66 4.35
C ALA A 126 9.37 -20.90 2.94
N GLU A 127 10.63 -20.53 2.71
CA GLU A 127 11.32 -20.84 1.45
C GLU A 127 11.54 -22.35 1.30
N VAL A 128 11.93 -23.04 2.38
CA VAL A 128 12.05 -24.51 2.41
C VAL A 128 10.70 -25.16 2.16
N GLU A 129 9.64 -24.75 2.89
CA GLU A 129 8.28 -25.31 2.77
C GLU A 129 7.74 -25.21 1.35
N THR A 130 8.04 -24.11 0.66
CA THR A 130 7.53 -23.83 -0.69
C THR A 130 8.50 -24.27 -1.80
N GLY A 131 9.63 -24.88 -1.44
CA GLY A 131 10.68 -25.31 -2.37
C GLY A 131 11.29 -24.15 -3.14
N GLN A 132 11.38 -22.98 -2.52
CA GLN A 132 11.98 -21.77 -3.05
C GLN A 132 13.39 -21.49 -2.50
N GLU A 133 13.88 -22.33 -1.59
CA GLU A 133 15.25 -22.27 -1.08
C GLU A 133 16.29 -22.34 -2.22
N GLY A 134 17.25 -21.43 -2.22
CA GLY A 134 18.31 -21.39 -3.24
C GLY A 134 17.85 -21.08 -4.66
N LEU A 135 16.57 -20.73 -4.88
CA LEU A 135 16.09 -20.18 -6.16
C LEU A 135 16.47 -18.69 -6.28
N ASP A 136 17.75 -18.40 -6.10
CA ASP A 136 18.34 -17.10 -6.40
C ASP A 136 18.69 -17.05 -7.89
N ASP A 137 17.65 -16.95 -8.71
CA ASP A 137 17.67 -16.82 -10.20
C ASP A 137 18.80 -17.54 -10.96
#